data_AF-A0A3B1KCC8-F1
#
_entry.id   AF-A0A3B1KCC8-F1
#
_cell.length_a   1.000
_cell.length_b   1.000
_cell.length_c   1.000
_cell.angle_alpha   90.00
_cell.angle_beta   90.00
_cell.angle_gamma   90.00
#
_symmetry.space_group_name_H-M   'P 1'
#
loop_
_entity.id
_entity.type
_entity.pdbx_description
1 polymer ?
#
loop_
_entity_poly.entity_id
_entity_poly.type
_entity_poly.pdbx_seq_one_letter_code
_entity_poly.pdbx_strand_id
1 'polypeptide(L)'
;METLSFKVIAPAGRLVAVRGQPIILGCEFTPDSYPDLSSLVVTWQRKEDARVVHSFYYNQDQLDRQSEDYWNRTALFITELKKGNASLRIEEVGPKDVGQYLCMVSNTKGTDKAQVRLEYGAFYTEPRLSISFTCSNVTVWYEAEGFPKPEVSWSDDQGQNLSHNTELTERLNETKGLYYLKSSYVAQSPKLNVTFTLKNPLLNQHMQRPVNLTYGKALCHSSHKSQKANLLMRV
;
A
#
# COMPACT_ATOMS: atom_id res chain seq x y z
N MET A 1 22.99 37.64 -19.69
CA MET A 1 23.33 36.57 -18.73
C MET A 1 22.03 36.24 -18.01
N GLU A 2 21.45 35.06 -18.24
CA GLU A 2 20.31 34.63 -17.44
C GLU A 2 20.80 34.39 -16.02
N THR A 3 20.35 35.22 -15.07
CA THR A 3 20.48 34.91 -13.65
C THR A 3 19.66 33.65 -13.41
N LEU A 4 20.32 32.50 -13.19
CA LEU A 4 19.64 31.28 -12.74
C LEU A 4 18.92 31.60 -11.44
N SER A 5 17.60 31.73 -11.50
CA SER A 5 16.78 31.93 -10.30
C SER A 5 16.84 30.67 -9.45
N PHE A 6 16.98 30.86 -8.14
CA PHE A 6 16.94 29.75 -7.20
C PHE A 6 15.59 29.03 -7.31
N LYS A 7 15.65 27.70 -7.44
CA LYS A 7 14.46 26.84 -7.55
C LYS A 7 14.60 25.61 -6.69
N VAL A 8 13.46 25.15 -6.19
CA VAL A 8 13.29 23.82 -5.59
C VAL A 8 12.27 23.07 -6.45
N ILE A 9 12.63 21.86 -6.88
CA ILE A 9 11.80 21.00 -7.72
C ILE A 9 11.62 19.64 -7.04
N ALA A 10 10.46 19.05 -7.26
CA ALA A 10 10.16 17.69 -6.83
C ALA A 10 9.58 16.91 -8.01
N PRO A 11 9.71 15.57 -8.03
CA PRO A 11 9.12 14.75 -9.06
C PRO A 11 7.62 15.04 -9.23
N ALA A 12 7.18 15.22 -10.47
CA ALA A 12 5.78 15.44 -10.78
C ALA A 12 4.97 14.15 -10.57
N GLY A 13 3.77 14.29 -10.00
CA GLY A 13 2.83 13.18 -9.82
C GLY A 13 2.72 12.68 -8.38
N ARG A 14 2.09 11.52 -8.24
CA ARG A 14 1.88 10.81 -6.97
C ARG A 14 2.94 9.74 -6.81
N LEU A 15 3.53 9.67 -5.63
CA LEU A 15 4.42 8.58 -5.24
C LEU A 15 3.63 7.56 -4.42
N VAL A 16 3.78 6.28 -4.71
CA VAL A 16 3.09 5.21 -3.98
C VAL A 16 4.08 4.49 -3.09
N ALA A 17 3.90 4.57 -1.78
CA ALA A 17 4.63 3.76 -0.83
C ALA A 17 3.95 2.40 -0.60
N VAL A 18 4.77 1.37 -0.46
CA VAL A 18 4.30 0.04 -0.04
C VAL A 18 4.43 -0.08 1.47
N ARG A 19 3.42 -0.65 2.12
CA ARG A 19 3.39 -0.86 3.56
C ARG A 19 4.70 -1.43 4.11
N GLY A 20 5.25 -0.75 5.12
CA GLY A 20 6.45 -1.16 5.85
C GLY A 20 7.75 -1.03 5.05
N GLN A 21 7.68 -0.68 3.76
CA GLN A 21 8.87 -0.42 2.95
C GLN A 21 9.32 1.03 3.12
N PRO A 22 10.63 1.29 2.97
CA PRO A 22 11.12 2.66 2.88
C PRO A 22 10.62 3.36 1.61
N ILE A 23 10.49 4.68 1.68
CA ILE A 23 10.23 5.53 0.53
C ILE A 23 11.19 6.72 0.50
N ILE A 24 11.47 7.22 -0.69
CA ILE A 24 12.27 8.45 -0.89
C ILE A 24 11.37 9.52 -1.48
N LEU A 25 11.19 10.62 -0.75
CA LEU A 25 10.54 11.83 -1.24
C LEU A 25 11.59 12.68 -1.95
N GLY A 26 11.50 12.72 -3.29
CA GLY A 26 12.44 13.45 -4.13
C GLY A 26 12.33 14.97 -3.95
N CYS A 27 13.48 15.63 -3.77
CA CYS A 27 13.58 17.09 -3.76
C CYS A 27 14.96 17.51 -4.26
N GLU A 28 14.99 18.31 -5.31
CA GLU A 28 16.21 18.88 -5.89
C GLU A 28 16.12 20.40 -5.82
N PHE A 29 17.27 21.07 -5.71
CA PHE A 29 17.35 22.51 -5.59
C PHE A 29 18.59 23.06 -6.30
N THR A 30 18.61 24.36 -6.56
CA THR A 30 19.77 25.03 -7.16
C THR A 30 20.90 25.13 -6.13
N PRO A 31 22.00 24.36 -6.26
CA PRO A 31 23.07 24.36 -5.24
C PRO A 31 23.84 25.68 -5.24
N ASP A 32 24.48 26.00 -4.11
CA ASP A 32 25.41 27.12 -4.03
C ASP A 32 26.66 26.86 -4.89
N SER A 33 27.31 27.94 -5.33
CA SER A 33 28.51 27.83 -6.18
C SER A 33 29.73 27.30 -5.40
N TYR A 34 29.67 27.35 -4.06
CA TYR A 34 30.69 26.84 -3.16
C TYR A 34 30.11 25.69 -2.31
N PRO A 35 30.86 24.59 -2.07
CA PRO A 35 30.32 23.34 -1.51
C PRO A 35 30.11 23.36 0.03
N ASP A 36 30.13 24.53 0.66
CA ASP A 36 29.80 24.65 2.08
C ASP A 36 28.28 24.60 2.27
N LEU A 37 27.85 23.98 3.37
CA LEU A 37 26.43 23.84 3.72
C LEU A 37 26.03 24.82 4.84
N SER A 38 26.91 25.73 5.26
CA SER A 38 26.67 26.65 6.38
C SER A 38 25.46 27.58 6.17
N SER A 39 25.18 27.96 4.93
CA SER A 39 24.01 28.73 4.49
C SER A 39 22.76 27.88 4.24
N LEU A 40 22.91 26.55 4.14
CA LEU A 40 21.84 25.66 3.71
C LEU A 40 20.87 25.38 4.85
N VAL A 41 19.60 25.64 4.59
CA VAL A 41 18.47 25.23 5.44
C VAL A 41 17.56 24.34 4.61
N VAL A 42 17.31 23.12 5.08
CA VAL A 42 16.33 22.21 4.51
C VAL A 42 15.29 21.89 5.57
N THR A 43 14.02 22.06 5.25
CA THR A 43 12.91 21.63 6.11
C THR A 43 11.89 20.87 5.29
N TRP A 44 11.67 19.62 5.71
CA TRP A 44 10.53 18.82 5.28
C TRP A 44 9.40 18.97 6.29
N GLN A 45 8.21 19.31 5.80
CA GLN A 45 7.02 19.43 6.63
C GLN A 45 5.79 18.86 5.95
N ARG A 46 4.79 18.46 6.75
CA ARG A 46 3.44 18.16 6.27
C ARG A 46 2.78 19.46 5.80
N LYS A 47 2.07 19.42 4.68
CA LYS A 47 1.37 20.59 4.15
C LYS A 47 0.08 20.88 4.92
N GLU A 48 -0.56 19.85 5.44
CA GLU A 48 -1.90 19.92 6.04
C GLU A 48 -1.90 20.62 7.40
N ASP A 49 -0.86 20.40 8.21
CA ASP A 49 -0.80 20.85 9.60
C ASP A 49 0.58 21.41 10.00
N ALA A 50 1.49 21.58 9.02
CA ALA A 50 2.85 22.07 9.24
C ALA A 50 3.68 21.23 10.23
N ARG A 51 3.31 19.97 10.51
CA ARG A 51 4.15 19.06 11.31
C ARG A 51 5.53 18.93 10.67
N VAL A 52 6.56 19.17 11.45
CA VAL A 52 7.95 19.04 11.02
C VAL A 52 8.29 17.56 10.90
N VAL A 53 8.72 17.18 9.71
CA VAL A 53 9.11 15.81 9.37
C VAL A 53 10.61 15.64 9.54
N HIS A 54 11.41 16.60 9.07
CA HIS A 54 12.86 16.59 9.20
C HIS A 54 13.41 18.00 8.95
N SER A 55 14.52 18.36 9.60
CA SER A 55 15.19 19.63 9.34
C SER A 55 16.71 19.48 9.39
N PHE A 56 17.40 20.24 8.56
CA PHE A 56 18.86 20.32 8.51
C PHE A 56 19.28 21.77 8.38
N TYR A 57 20.15 22.22 9.29
CA TYR A 57 20.80 23.53 9.26
C TYR A 57 21.99 23.54 10.22
N TYR A 58 22.94 24.47 10.03
CA TYR A 58 24.23 24.49 10.73
C TYR A 58 25.03 23.19 10.53
N ASN A 59 25.01 22.65 9.31
CA ASN A 59 25.74 21.44 8.92
C ASN A 59 25.36 20.16 9.69
N GLN A 60 24.16 20.11 10.26
CA GLN A 60 23.68 18.95 11.01
C GLN A 60 22.15 18.82 10.95
N ASP A 61 21.66 17.61 11.23
CA ASP A 61 20.23 17.36 11.43
C ASP A 61 19.74 18.04 12.72
N GLN A 62 18.52 18.55 12.68
CA GLN A 62 17.92 19.36 13.73
C GLN A 62 16.57 18.73 14.10
N LEU A 63 16.65 17.73 14.98
CA LEU A 63 15.53 16.82 15.27
C LEU A 63 14.69 17.24 16.49
N ASP A 64 15.09 18.27 17.24
CA ASP A 64 14.40 18.71 18.46
C ASP A 64 12.93 19.10 18.24
N ARG A 65 12.60 19.58 17.03
CA ARG A 65 11.22 19.94 16.64
C ARG A 65 10.54 18.88 15.77
N GLN A 66 11.20 17.75 15.52
CA GLN A 66 10.63 16.67 14.73
C GLN A 66 9.40 16.10 15.45
N SER A 67 8.30 15.97 14.71
CA SER A 67 7.09 15.33 15.22
C SER A 67 7.37 13.86 15.58
N GLU A 68 6.80 13.40 16.69
CA GLU A 68 7.03 12.06 17.24
C GLU A 68 6.69 10.92 16.25
N ASP A 69 5.78 11.18 15.31
CA ASP A 69 5.40 10.24 14.25
C ASP A 69 6.60 9.84 13.33
N TYR A 70 7.66 10.65 13.30
CA TYR A 70 8.81 10.51 12.40
C TYR A 70 10.14 10.19 13.09
N TRP A 71 10.16 10.07 14.42
CA TRP A 71 11.38 9.79 15.18
C TRP A 71 12.07 8.50 14.69
N ASN A 72 13.40 8.57 14.52
CA ASN A 72 14.27 7.48 14.10
C ASN A 72 13.88 6.78 12.78
N ARG A 73 13.04 7.42 11.97
CA ARG A 73 12.56 6.85 10.70
C ARG A 73 12.82 7.74 9.50
N THR A 74 13.49 8.87 9.67
CA THR A 74 13.77 9.81 8.56
C THR A 74 15.25 10.11 8.43
N ALA A 75 15.74 10.24 7.20
CA ALA A 75 17.10 10.67 6.95
C ALA A 75 17.20 11.47 5.63
N LEU A 76 18.03 12.51 5.64
CA LEU A 76 18.50 13.17 4.41
C LEU A 76 19.76 12.48 3.89
N PHE A 77 19.99 12.58 2.58
CA PHE A 77 21.24 12.14 1.96
C PHE A 77 22.29 13.25 2.06
N ILE A 78 22.92 13.39 3.23
CA ILE A 78 23.81 14.52 3.56
C ILE A 78 24.91 14.74 2.50
N THR A 79 25.46 13.66 1.92
CA THR A 79 26.49 13.74 0.86
C THR A 79 25.98 14.31 -0.46
N GLU A 80 24.67 14.26 -0.69
CA GLU A 80 24.02 14.73 -1.91
C GLU A 80 23.50 16.17 -1.79
N LEU A 81 23.43 16.73 -0.57
CA LEU A 81 23.02 18.13 -0.35
C LEU A 81 23.90 19.12 -1.13
N LYS A 82 25.22 18.88 -1.19
CA LYS A 82 26.17 19.72 -1.94
C LYS A 82 25.92 19.71 -3.45
N LYS A 83 25.26 18.67 -3.95
CA LYS A 83 24.90 18.52 -5.36
C LYS A 83 23.48 19.04 -5.66
N GLY A 84 22.81 19.63 -4.68
CA GLY A 84 21.46 20.15 -4.84
C GLY A 84 20.37 19.11 -4.62
N ASN A 85 20.63 18.03 -3.86
CA ASN A 85 19.62 17.01 -3.59
C ASN A 85 19.27 16.97 -2.09
N ALA A 86 18.06 17.41 -1.77
CA ALA A 86 17.48 17.46 -0.42
C ALA A 86 16.42 16.36 -0.21
N SER A 87 16.51 15.25 -0.95
CA SER A 87 15.55 14.16 -0.86
C SER A 87 15.53 13.53 0.54
N LEU A 88 14.33 13.17 0.98
CA LEU A 88 14.10 12.60 2.31
C LEU A 88 13.75 11.13 2.20
N ARG A 89 14.45 10.27 2.93
CA ARG A 89 14.06 8.88 3.14
C ARG A 89 13.15 8.78 4.36
N ILE A 90 12.06 8.03 4.26
CA ILE A 90 11.18 7.65 5.37
C ILE A 90 11.15 6.11 5.44
N GLU A 91 11.48 5.54 6.59
CA GLU A 91 11.48 4.10 6.88
C GLU A 91 10.09 3.62 7.31
N GLU A 92 9.79 2.32 7.16
CA GLU A 92 8.59 1.64 7.68
C GLU A 92 7.24 2.33 7.37
N VAL A 93 7.05 2.81 6.14
CA VAL A 93 5.92 3.68 5.79
C VAL A 93 4.55 3.04 6.11
N GLY A 94 3.68 3.83 6.73
CA GLY A 94 2.34 3.43 7.14
C GLY A 94 1.24 4.37 6.65
N PRO A 95 -0.05 4.08 6.94
CA PRO A 95 -1.17 4.90 6.48
C PRO A 95 -1.13 6.35 7.00
N LYS A 96 -0.55 6.56 8.19
CA LYS A 96 -0.42 7.91 8.78
C LYS A 96 0.55 8.81 8.02
N ASP A 97 1.38 8.25 7.14
CA ASP A 97 2.33 9.00 6.31
C ASP A 97 1.67 9.50 5.01
N VAL A 98 0.46 9.03 4.65
CA VAL A 98 -0.27 9.52 3.47
C VAL A 98 -0.52 11.02 3.57
N GLY A 99 -0.31 11.76 2.49
CA GLY A 99 -0.56 13.20 2.44
C GLY A 99 0.36 13.96 1.51
N GLN A 100 0.40 15.28 1.70
CA GLN A 100 1.23 16.21 0.96
C GLN A 100 2.39 16.68 1.85
N TYR A 101 3.59 16.58 1.31
CA TYR A 101 4.82 17.05 1.94
C TYR A 101 5.33 18.29 1.21
N LEU A 102 5.93 19.20 1.95
CA LEU A 102 6.66 20.35 1.42
C LEU A 102 8.14 20.18 1.72
N CYS A 103 8.96 20.20 0.68
CA CYS A 103 10.40 20.40 0.79
C CYS A 103 10.67 21.89 0.64
N MET A 104 11.12 22.54 1.71
CA MET A 104 11.49 23.95 1.71
C MET A 104 13.01 24.04 1.84
N VAL A 105 13.65 24.75 0.91
CA VAL A 105 15.11 24.90 0.90
C VAL A 105 15.46 26.38 0.81
N SER A 106 16.45 26.79 1.60
CA SER A 106 17.02 28.13 1.59
C SER A 106 18.54 28.04 1.53
N ASN A 107 19.18 28.87 0.70
CA ASN A 107 20.62 29.07 0.65
C ASN A 107 20.95 30.52 0.24
N THR A 108 22.21 30.82 -0.08
CA THR A 108 22.61 32.19 -0.45
C THR A 108 21.95 32.72 -1.73
N LYS A 109 21.45 31.83 -2.60
CA LYS A 109 20.79 32.20 -3.85
C LYS A 109 19.30 32.48 -3.68
N GLY A 110 18.68 32.04 -2.59
CA GLY A 110 17.27 32.32 -2.32
C GLY A 110 16.57 31.26 -1.48
N THR A 111 15.24 31.32 -1.47
CA THR A 111 14.36 30.36 -0.78
C THR A 111 13.21 30.00 -1.70
N ASP A 112 12.87 28.72 -1.76
CA ASP A 112 11.79 28.18 -2.57
C ASP A 112 11.32 26.85 -1.97
N LYS A 113 10.22 26.30 -2.49
CA LYS A 113 9.64 25.04 -2.02
C LYS A 113 9.01 24.22 -3.13
N ALA A 114 9.07 22.91 -2.99
CA ALA A 114 8.35 21.96 -3.83
C ALA A 114 7.43 21.06 -2.99
N GLN A 115 6.40 20.52 -3.64
CA GLN A 115 5.42 19.65 -3.01
C GLN A 115 5.53 18.22 -3.54
N VAL A 116 5.47 17.24 -2.65
CA VAL A 116 5.35 15.81 -2.98
C VAL A 116 4.03 15.28 -2.45
N ARG A 117 3.32 14.47 -3.25
CA ARG A 117 2.10 13.77 -2.80
C ARG A 117 2.43 12.29 -2.61
N LEU A 118 2.26 11.80 -1.38
CA LEU A 118 2.47 10.41 -1.01
C LEU A 118 1.13 9.69 -0.87
N GLU A 119 0.97 8.61 -1.63
CA GLU A 119 -0.07 7.60 -1.49
C GLU A 119 0.52 6.34 -0.86
N TYR A 120 -0.35 5.48 -0.34
CA TYR A 120 0.02 4.27 0.37
C TYR A 120 -0.79 3.08 -0.14
N GLY A 121 -0.12 1.95 -0.31
CA GLY A 121 -0.72 0.67 -0.66
C GLY A 121 -0.17 -0.46 0.19
N ALA A 122 -0.98 -1.51 0.38
CA ALA A 122 -0.53 -2.78 0.93
C ALA A 122 -0.98 -3.90 0.00
N PHE A 123 -0.05 -4.78 -0.38
CA PHE A 123 -0.40 -5.97 -1.14
C PHE A 123 -1.43 -6.80 -0.37
N TYR A 124 -2.41 -7.34 -1.09
CA TYR A 124 -3.32 -8.31 -0.51
C TYR A 124 -2.54 -9.58 -0.17
N THR A 125 -2.81 -10.14 1.01
CA THR A 125 -2.30 -11.44 1.42
C THR A 125 -2.77 -12.55 0.48
N GLU A 126 -2.07 -13.67 0.50
CA GLU A 126 -2.50 -14.88 -0.21
C GLU A 126 -3.93 -15.24 0.23
N PRO A 127 -4.92 -15.29 -0.69
CA PRO A 127 -6.31 -15.51 -0.33
C PRO A 127 -6.51 -16.86 0.35
N ARG A 128 -7.03 -16.84 1.58
CA ARG A 128 -7.33 -18.04 2.35
C ARG A 128 -8.65 -18.65 1.87
N LEU A 129 -8.57 -19.88 1.36
CA LEU A 129 -9.72 -20.67 0.93
C LEU A 129 -10.46 -21.26 2.15
N SER A 130 -11.78 -21.15 2.16
CA SER A 130 -12.67 -21.92 3.04
C SER A 130 -13.85 -22.46 2.23
N ILE A 131 -14.28 -23.68 2.53
CA ILE A 131 -15.37 -24.34 1.79
C ILE A 131 -16.33 -24.96 2.80
N SER A 132 -17.63 -24.83 2.54
CA SER A 132 -18.67 -25.55 3.28
C SER A 132 -19.65 -26.21 2.34
N PHE A 133 -20.24 -27.30 2.83
CA PHE A 133 -21.19 -28.11 2.10
C PHE A 133 -22.51 -28.12 2.86
N THR A 134 -23.61 -27.91 2.15
CA THR A 134 -24.97 -28.25 2.58
C THR A 134 -25.52 -29.34 1.68
N CYS A 135 -26.75 -29.81 1.96
CA CYS A 135 -27.38 -30.84 1.13
C CYS A 135 -27.56 -30.43 -0.34
N SER A 136 -27.78 -29.15 -0.58
CA SER A 136 -28.09 -28.62 -1.90
C SER A 136 -26.96 -27.79 -2.48
N ASN A 137 -26.13 -27.17 -1.64
CA ASN A 137 -25.20 -26.13 -2.08
C ASN A 137 -23.78 -26.37 -1.58
N VAL A 138 -22.82 -25.84 -2.33
CA VAL A 138 -21.46 -25.61 -1.86
C VAL A 138 -21.23 -24.12 -1.81
N THR A 139 -20.67 -23.67 -0.69
CA THR A 139 -20.22 -22.29 -0.58
C THR A 139 -18.71 -22.28 -0.49
N VAL A 140 -18.09 -21.44 -1.32
CA VAL A 140 -16.66 -21.20 -1.34
C VAL A 140 -16.42 -19.78 -0.88
N TRP A 141 -15.44 -19.59 0.00
CA TRP A 141 -14.98 -18.29 0.46
C TRP A 141 -13.50 -18.09 0.17
N TYR A 142 -13.15 -16.87 -0.19
CA TYR A 142 -11.80 -16.36 -0.12
C TYR A 142 -11.73 -15.18 0.82
N GLU A 143 -10.73 -15.20 1.69
CA GLU A 143 -10.45 -14.14 2.65
C GLU A 143 -9.03 -13.61 2.44
N ALA A 144 -8.87 -12.30 2.35
CA ALA A 144 -7.56 -11.66 2.15
C ALA A 144 -7.53 -10.30 2.84
N GLU A 145 -6.33 -9.81 3.14
CA GLU A 145 -6.13 -8.50 3.77
C GLU A 145 -5.17 -7.64 2.94
N GLY A 146 -5.54 -6.39 2.68
CA GLY A 146 -4.71 -5.48 1.87
C GLY A 146 -5.24 -4.05 1.84
N PHE A 147 -4.65 -3.20 0.99
CA PHE A 147 -5.09 -1.82 0.81
C PHE A 147 -4.64 -1.28 -0.56
N PRO A 148 -5.43 -0.45 -1.27
CA PRO A 148 -6.78 0.05 -0.94
C PRO A 148 -7.86 -1.01 -1.26
N LYS A 149 -9.13 -0.60 -1.34
CA LYS A 149 -10.24 -1.46 -1.78
C LYS A 149 -9.87 -2.20 -3.08
N PRO A 150 -10.05 -3.54 -3.17
CA PRO A 150 -9.64 -4.31 -4.34
C PRO A 150 -10.76 -4.39 -5.37
N GLU A 151 -10.41 -4.82 -6.58
CA GLU A 151 -11.37 -5.35 -7.54
C GLU A 151 -11.49 -6.87 -7.34
N VAL A 152 -12.72 -7.37 -7.26
CA VAL A 152 -13.00 -8.79 -6.99
C VAL A 152 -14.00 -9.32 -8.00
N SER A 153 -13.74 -10.51 -8.52
CA SER A 153 -14.66 -11.22 -9.41
C SER A 153 -14.52 -12.73 -9.26
N TRP A 154 -15.60 -13.43 -9.61
CA TRP A 154 -15.63 -14.88 -9.75
C TRP A 154 -16.05 -15.18 -11.18
N SER A 155 -15.39 -16.14 -11.81
CA SER A 155 -15.74 -16.58 -13.16
C SER A 155 -15.91 -18.09 -13.23
N ASP A 156 -16.72 -18.57 -14.16
CA ASP A 156 -16.78 -20.00 -14.52
C ASP A 156 -15.61 -20.42 -15.42
N ASP A 157 -15.68 -21.64 -15.94
CA ASP A 157 -14.69 -22.24 -16.84
C ASP A 157 -14.66 -21.62 -18.24
N GLN A 158 -15.70 -20.86 -18.61
CA GLN A 158 -15.79 -20.10 -19.85
C GLN A 158 -15.36 -18.64 -19.67
N GLY A 159 -15.02 -18.24 -18.44
CA GLY A 159 -14.65 -16.86 -18.10
C GLY A 159 -15.85 -15.92 -17.93
N GLN A 160 -17.07 -16.45 -17.84
CA GLN A 160 -18.26 -15.64 -17.57
C GLN A 160 -18.29 -15.23 -16.10
N ASN A 161 -18.58 -13.96 -15.84
CA ASN A 161 -18.70 -13.44 -14.48
C ASN A 161 -19.89 -14.05 -13.74
N LEU A 162 -19.64 -14.47 -12.51
CA LEU A 162 -20.62 -15.09 -11.62
C LEU A 162 -21.09 -14.10 -10.56
N SER A 163 -22.38 -14.21 -10.23
CA SER A 163 -22.94 -13.51 -9.07
C SER A 163 -22.31 -14.04 -7.79
N HIS A 164 -21.85 -13.14 -6.94
CA HIS A 164 -21.09 -13.45 -5.74
C HIS A 164 -21.35 -12.40 -4.66
N ASN A 165 -21.08 -12.77 -3.42
CA ASN A 165 -21.19 -11.84 -2.29
C ASN A 165 -19.80 -11.40 -1.88
N THR A 166 -19.60 -10.09 -1.67
CA THR A 166 -18.32 -9.55 -1.19
C THR A 166 -18.58 -8.64 0.00
N GLU A 167 -17.99 -9.00 1.13
CA GLU A 167 -17.93 -8.21 2.34
C GLU A 167 -16.54 -7.58 2.46
N LEU A 168 -16.50 -6.30 2.78
CA LEU A 168 -15.26 -5.55 2.96
C LEU A 168 -15.35 -4.79 4.27
N THR A 169 -14.42 -5.04 5.19
CA THR A 169 -14.39 -4.41 6.51
C THR A 169 -13.06 -3.72 6.74
N GLU A 170 -13.09 -2.47 7.19
CA GLU A 170 -11.88 -1.73 7.58
C GLU A 170 -11.45 -2.14 8.98
N ARG A 171 -10.28 -2.78 9.11
CA ARG A 171 -9.71 -3.15 10.40
C ARG A 171 -8.86 -2.01 10.94
N LEU A 172 -9.54 -1.04 11.53
CA LEU A 172 -8.92 0.19 12.07
C LEU A 172 -7.99 -0.10 13.27
N ASN A 173 -8.31 -1.11 14.09
CA ASN A 173 -7.68 -1.30 15.40
C ASN A 173 -6.69 -2.48 15.48
N GLU A 174 -6.73 -3.45 14.55
CA GLU A 174 -5.93 -4.69 14.64
C GLU A 174 -4.74 -4.72 13.66
N THR A 175 -4.85 -4.08 12.50
CA THR A 175 -3.82 -4.14 11.43
C THR A 175 -3.43 -2.77 10.87
N LYS A 176 -3.66 -1.68 11.62
CA LYS A 176 -3.34 -0.31 11.20
C LYS A 176 -3.98 0.03 9.84
N GLY A 177 -5.30 -0.08 9.71
CA GLY A 177 -6.05 0.46 8.56
C GLY A 177 -6.00 -0.35 7.26
N LEU A 178 -5.92 -1.69 7.33
CA LEU A 178 -6.10 -2.55 6.16
C LEU A 178 -7.58 -2.92 5.94
N TYR A 179 -7.93 -3.21 4.70
CA TYR A 179 -9.20 -3.84 4.35
C TYR A 179 -9.11 -5.36 4.56
N TYR A 180 -10.07 -5.92 5.29
CA TYR A 180 -10.36 -7.34 5.33
C TYR A 180 -11.43 -7.65 4.28
N LEU A 181 -11.05 -8.40 3.26
CA LEU A 181 -11.93 -8.89 2.21
C LEU A 181 -12.43 -10.27 2.58
N LYS A 182 -13.74 -10.50 2.43
CA LYS A 182 -14.36 -11.82 2.43
C LYS A 182 -15.31 -11.93 1.26
N SER A 183 -14.96 -12.71 0.25
CA SER A 183 -15.77 -12.93 -0.94
C SER A 183 -16.26 -14.36 -1.01
N SER A 184 -17.51 -14.58 -1.42
CA SER A 184 -18.12 -15.90 -1.49
C SER A 184 -18.95 -16.16 -2.74
N TYR A 185 -18.90 -17.42 -3.17
CA TYR A 185 -19.71 -17.94 -4.27
C TYR A 185 -20.47 -19.17 -3.80
N VAL A 186 -21.76 -19.25 -4.14
CA VAL A 186 -22.65 -20.36 -3.79
C VAL A 186 -23.05 -21.11 -5.06
N ALA A 187 -22.71 -22.39 -5.12
CA ALA A 187 -23.03 -23.28 -6.23
C ALA A 187 -24.07 -24.32 -5.81
N GLN A 188 -24.96 -24.70 -6.74
CA GLN A 188 -25.97 -25.75 -6.55
C GLN A 188 -25.64 -27.03 -7.35
N SER A 189 -24.43 -27.09 -7.90
CA SER A 189 -23.96 -28.18 -8.77
C SER A 189 -22.97 -29.08 -8.04
N PRO A 190 -23.06 -30.42 -8.19
CA PRO A 190 -22.11 -31.38 -7.61
C PRO A 190 -20.70 -31.25 -8.19
N LYS A 191 -20.53 -30.57 -9.31
CA LYS A 191 -19.25 -30.20 -9.90
C LYS A 191 -19.13 -28.68 -9.95
N LEU A 192 -18.05 -28.18 -9.37
CA LEU A 192 -17.68 -26.78 -9.33
C LEU A 192 -16.34 -26.60 -10.02
N ASN A 193 -16.30 -25.67 -10.97
CA ASN A 193 -15.08 -25.17 -11.60
C ASN A 193 -15.23 -23.67 -11.71
N VAL A 194 -14.63 -22.94 -10.78
CA VAL A 194 -14.73 -21.48 -10.72
C VAL A 194 -13.37 -20.88 -10.40
N THR A 195 -13.13 -19.65 -10.83
CA THR A 195 -11.90 -18.92 -10.56
C THR A 195 -12.22 -17.64 -9.80
N PHE A 196 -11.62 -17.49 -8.63
CA PHE A 196 -11.59 -16.22 -7.91
C PHE A 196 -10.49 -15.33 -8.47
N THR A 197 -10.79 -14.06 -8.71
CA THR A 197 -9.83 -13.06 -9.14
C THR A 197 -9.85 -11.85 -8.20
N LEU A 198 -8.67 -11.45 -7.73
CA LEU A 198 -8.44 -10.25 -6.93
C LEU A 198 -7.40 -9.37 -7.62
N LYS A 199 -7.73 -8.08 -7.80
CA LYS A 199 -6.78 -7.08 -8.32
C LYS A 199 -6.57 -5.94 -7.33
N ASN A 200 -5.32 -5.52 -7.16
CA ASN A 200 -4.93 -4.27 -6.53
C ASN A 200 -4.27 -3.39 -7.60
N PRO A 201 -5.03 -2.52 -8.29
CA PRO A 201 -4.50 -1.68 -9.36
C PRO A 201 -3.42 -0.71 -8.89
N LEU A 202 -3.49 -0.23 -7.63
CA LEU A 202 -2.52 0.72 -7.09
C LEU A 202 -1.09 0.15 -7.08
N LEU A 203 -0.97 -1.14 -6.76
CA LEU A 203 0.31 -1.86 -6.68
C LEU A 203 0.53 -2.82 -7.84
N ASN A 204 -0.30 -2.77 -8.90
CA ASN A 204 -0.28 -3.71 -10.02
C ASN A 204 -0.31 -5.20 -9.58
N GLN A 205 -1.03 -5.52 -8.50
CA GLN A 205 -1.18 -6.90 -8.03
C GLN A 205 -2.36 -7.57 -8.73
N HIS A 206 -2.15 -8.80 -9.20
CA HIS A 206 -3.19 -9.62 -9.82
C HIS A 206 -3.08 -11.06 -9.30
N MET A 207 -4.15 -11.57 -8.69
CA MET A 207 -4.21 -12.93 -8.16
C MET A 207 -5.43 -13.65 -8.74
N GLN A 208 -5.20 -14.85 -9.27
CA GLN A 208 -6.25 -15.77 -9.72
C GLN A 208 -6.11 -17.09 -9.00
N ARG A 209 -7.22 -17.59 -8.44
CA ARG A 209 -7.26 -18.84 -7.67
C ARG A 209 -8.39 -19.72 -8.18
N PRO A 210 -8.09 -20.73 -9.01
CA PRO A 210 -9.09 -21.70 -9.46
C PRO A 210 -9.52 -22.60 -8.29
N VAL A 211 -10.78 -23.01 -8.30
CA VAL A 211 -11.37 -23.92 -7.33
C VAL A 211 -12.12 -25.00 -8.11
N ASN A 212 -11.54 -26.20 -8.07
CA ASN A 212 -12.06 -27.40 -8.73
C ASN A 212 -12.55 -28.38 -7.67
N LEU A 213 -13.86 -28.54 -7.56
CA LEU A 213 -14.46 -29.45 -6.58
C LEU A 213 -15.50 -30.34 -7.25
N THR A 214 -15.47 -31.61 -6.90
CA THR A 214 -16.53 -32.56 -7.19
C THR A 214 -16.95 -33.22 -5.90
N TYR A 215 -18.25 -33.20 -5.57
CA TYR A 215 -18.78 -33.83 -4.37
C TYR A 215 -20.04 -34.64 -4.68
N GLY A 216 -20.21 -35.75 -3.95
CA GLY A 216 -21.38 -36.61 -4.08
C GLY A 216 -22.56 -36.12 -3.23
N LYS A 217 -23.78 -36.16 -3.78
CA LYS A 217 -25.05 -35.86 -3.08
C LYS A 217 -25.37 -36.78 -1.88
N ALA A 218 -24.53 -37.78 -1.58
CA ALA A 218 -24.76 -38.76 -0.50
C ALA A 218 -24.65 -38.20 0.93
N LEU A 219 -24.28 -36.92 1.10
CA LEU A 219 -24.03 -36.29 2.40
C LEU A 219 -25.29 -36.10 3.28
N CYS A 220 -26.50 -36.31 2.77
CA CYS A 220 -27.74 -36.01 3.50
C CYS A 220 -28.61 -37.21 3.90
N HIS A 221 -28.07 -38.43 3.81
CA HIS A 221 -28.79 -39.65 4.22
C HIS A 221 -28.22 -40.34 5.46
N SER A 222 -27.45 -39.65 6.32
CA SER A 222 -27.04 -40.24 7.61
C SER A 222 -27.27 -39.29 8.79
N SER A 223 -28.49 -39.32 9.34
CA SER A 223 -28.60 -39.28 10.79
C SER A 223 -27.84 -40.52 11.32
N HIS A 224 -26.85 -40.30 12.18
CA HIS A 224 -25.99 -41.33 12.79
C HIS A 224 -24.95 -42.00 11.88
N LYS A 225 -23.88 -41.27 11.52
CA LYS A 225 -22.46 -41.66 11.69
C LYS A 225 -21.59 -40.72 10.87
N SER A 226 -20.51 -40.21 11.48
CA SER A 226 -19.45 -39.47 10.80
C SER A 226 -18.91 -40.28 9.63
N GLN A 227 -19.33 -39.96 8.41
CA GLN A 227 -18.68 -40.43 7.19
C GLN A 227 -17.71 -39.34 6.74
N LYS A 228 -16.42 -39.69 6.68
CA LYS A 228 -15.41 -38.88 6.01
C LYS A 228 -15.73 -38.87 4.52
N ALA A 229 -16.14 -37.72 4.00
CA ALA A 229 -16.27 -37.51 2.57
C ALA A 229 -14.89 -37.65 1.92
N ASN A 230 -14.79 -38.47 0.87
CA ASN A 230 -13.63 -38.47 -0.01
C ASN A 230 -13.66 -37.19 -0.85
N LEU A 231 -13.01 -36.14 -0.35
CA LEU A 231 -12.83 -34.89 -1.06
C LEU A 231 -11.54 -34.98 -1.88
N LEU A 232 -11.67 -35.16 -3.20
CA LEU A 232 -10.55 -34.97 -4.11
C LEU A 232 -10.39 -33.46 -4.34
N MET A 233 -9.61 -32.81 -3.48
CA MET A 233 -9.13 -31.45 -3.71
C MET A 233 -7.87 -31.51 -4.56
N ARG A 234 -7.89 -30.85 -5.73
CA ARG A 234 -6.67 -30.38 -6.39
C ARG A 234 -6.67 -28.86 -6.19
N VAL A 235 -5.89 -28.41 -5.21
CA VAL A 235 -5.55 -27.00 -4.99
C VAL A 235 -4.39 -26.64 -5.89
#